data_AF-A0A1A8S7J4-F1
#
_entry.id   AF-A0A1A8S7J4-F1
#
_cell.length_a   1.000
_cell.length_b   1.000
_cell.length_c   1.000
_cell.angle_alpha   90.00
_cell.angle_beta   90.00
_cell.angle_gamma   90.00
#
_symmetry.space_group_name_H-M   'P 1'
#
loop_
_entity.id
_entity.type
_entity.pdbx_description
1 polymer ?
#
loop_
_entity_poly.entity_id
_entity_poly.type
_entity_poly.pdbx_seq_one_letter_code
_entity_poly.pdbx_strand_id
1 'polypeptide(L)'
;ERSPYSGSIFDVELETGRIITKVNLNEQPSVTFKLYVIAFDDGQPVKSNSTLVEITVLQPSLIPLFTQEEYIFPPVKELVPIGTPVGTILAAAATNQTIYYSIVGGNELGHFRVNNRTGVISTAKRLDYENITSYVLRVQADSMLVVMSNLRVPSKTNTAKVFIQLEDENDNPPVFPRPLYIGGVTEDTKIFTSVLKTVATDRDTGNFSAMAYRLIIPPTTDGQDNFLFEM
;
A
#
# COMPACT_ATOMS: atom_id res chain seq x y z
N GLU A 1 32.38 -31.64 -11.64
CA GLU A 1 32.92 -31.64 -10.26
C GLU A 1 31.78 -31.30 -9.29
N ARG A 2 31.52 -32.17 -8.30
CA ARG A 2 30.59 -31.85 -7.21
C ARG A 2 31.35 -30.97 -6.21
N SER A 3 30.97 -29.70 -6.05
CA SER A 3 31.45 -28.92 -4.90
C SER A 3 30.82 -29.53 -3.64
N PRO A 4 31.58 -30.11 -2.71
CA PRO A 4 31.04 -30.83 -1.54
C PRO A 4 30.30 -29.94 -0.53
N TYR A 5 30.28 -28.62 -0.73
CA TYR A 5 29.89 -27.62 0.27
C TYR A 5 28.52 -26.98 0.04
N SER A 6 27.88 -27.20 -1.11
CA SER A 6 26.69 -26.43 -1.50
C SER A 6 25.42 -26.85 -0.75
N GLY A 7 25.27 -28.15 -0.41
CA GLY A 7 24.14 -28.67 0.37
C GLY A 7 24.18 -28.36 1.88
N SER A 8 25.32 -27.87 2.41
CA SER A 8 25.41 -27.37 3.79
C SER A 8 24.99 -25.91 3.93
N ILE A 9 24.99 -25.16 2.83
CA ILE A 9 24.78 -23.70 2.84
C ILE A 9 23.37 -23.33 2.39
N PHE A 10 22.82 -24.04 1.39
CA PHE A 10 21.51 -23.75 0.82
C PHE A 10 20.54 -24.90 1.07
N ASP A 11 19.26 -24.56 1.21
CA ASP A 11 18.15 -25.51 1.29
C ASP A 11 17.02 -25.07 0.36
N VAL A 12 16.09 -25.97 0.05
CA VAL A 12 14.87 -25.65 -0.72
C VAL A 12 13.63 -25.96 0.11
N GLU A 13 12.74 -24.99 0.26
CA GLU A 13 11.44 -25.20 0.91
C GLU A 13 10.59 -26.14 0.06
N LEU A 14 10.16 -27.27 0.65
CA LEU A 14 9.53 -28.40 -0.05
C LEU A 14 8.26 -27.99 -0.83
N GLU A 15 7.41 -27.16 -0.23
CA GLU A 15 6.10 -26.80 -0.78
C GLU A 15 6.16 -25.62 -1.77
N THR A 16 7.10 -24.69 -1.56
CA THR A 16 7.16 -23.41 -2.30
C THR A 16 8.23 -23.41 -3.40
N GLY A 17 9.18 -24.34 -3.32
CA GLY A 17 10.38 -24.35 -4.17
C GLY A 17 11.34 -23.20 -3.88
N ARG A 18 11.16 -22.44 -2.79
CA ARG A 18 12.01 -21.29 -2.46
C ARG A 18 13.37 -21.76 -1.94
N ILE A 19 14.43 -21.33 -2.61
CA ILE A 19 15.81 -21.61 -2.17
C ILE A 19 16.20 -20.60 -1.09
N ILE A 20 16.72 -21.09 0.03
CA ILE A 20 17.07 -20.30 1.21
C ILE A 20 18.49 -20.58 1.65
N THR A 21 19.10 -19.62 2.35
CA THR A 21 20.37 -19.84 3.07
C THR A 21 20.08 -20.53 4.39
N LYS A 22 20.69 -21.70 4.61
CA LYS A 22 20.62 -22.48 5.85
C LYS A 22 21.52 -21.92 6.96
N VAL A 23 22.57 -21.21 6.57
CA VAL A 23 23.57 -20.60 7.47
C VAL A 23 23.90 -19.19 7.01
N ASN A 24 24.53 -18.40 7.90
CA ASN A 24 25.12 -17.13 7.51
C ASN A 24 26.25 -17.39 6.51
N LEU A 25 26.11 -16.83 5.30
CA LEU A 25 27.10 -16.96 4.25
C LEU A 25 28.35 -16.14 4.60
N ASN A 26 29.53 -16.77 4.57
CA ASN A 26 30.83 -16.11 4.79
C ASN A 26 31.78 -16.43 3.64
N GLU A 27 31.34 -16.12 2.44
CA GLU A 27 32.03 -16.46 1.20
C GLU A 27 32.56 -15.21 0.52
N GLN A 28 33.67 -15.36 -0.21
CA GLN A 28 34.23 -14.25 -0.96
C GLN A 28 33.31 -13.86 -2.13
N PRO A 29 33.28 -12.58 -2.52
CA PRO A 29 32.54 -12.17 -3.70
C PRO A 29 33.03 -12.88 -4.97
N SER A 30 32.12 -13.02 -5.95
CA SER A 30 32.30 -13.74 -7.21
C SER A 30 32.38 -15.27 -7.11
N VAL A 31 32.28 -15.85 -5.91
CA VAL A 31 32.07 -17.30 -5.76
C VAL A 31 30.71 -17.68 -6.34
N THR A 32 30.69 -18.68 -7.23
CA THR A 32 29.44 -19.22 -7.80
C THR A 32 29.20 -20.64 -7.32
N PHE A 33 28.08 -20.85 -6.64
CA PHE A 33 27.57 -22.17 -6.27
C PHE A 33 26.73 -22.74 -7.41
N LYS A 34 26.94 -24.03 -7.68
CA LYS A 34 26.12 -24.81 -8.63
C LYS A 34 25.32 -25.84 -7.84
N LEU A 35 24.01 -25.66 -7.79
CA LEU A 35 23.06 -26.49 -7.07
C LEU A 35 22.18 -27.23 -8.07
N TYR A 36 21.87 -28.50 -7.81
CA TYR A 36 20.82 -29.20 -8.54
C TYR A 36 19.57 -29.24 -7.66
N VAL A 37 18.49 -28.62 -8.12
CA VAL A 37 17.18 -28.72 -7.47
C VAL A 37 16.43 -29.85 -8.16
N ILE A 38 15.91 -30.79 -7.38
CA ILE A 38 15.15 -31.94 -7.86
C ILE A 38 13.72 -31.79 -7.37
N ALA A 39 12.76 -31.80 -8.30
CA ALA A 39 11.34 -31.91 -8.00
C ALA A 39 10.90 -33.35 -8.23
N PHE A 40 10.08 -33.89 -7.33
CA PHE A 40 9.49 -35.22 -7.45
C PHE A 40 7.99 -35.15 -7.11
N ASP A 41 7.20 -36.03 -7.72
CA ASP A 41 5.79 -36.20 -7.39
C ASP A 41 5.60 -37.32 -6.34
N ASP A 42 4.42 -37.38 -5.71
CA ASP A 42 4.04 -38.47 -4.80
C ASP A 42 3.33 -39.63 -5.54
N GLY A 43 3.53 -39.73 -6.86
CA GLY A 43 2.94 -40.77 -7.69
C GLY A 43 3.51 -42.16 -7.44
N GLN A 44 2.87 -43.18 -8.01
CA GLN A 44 3.38 -44.56 -8.05
C GLN A 44 3.40 -45.06 -9.51
N PRO A 45 4.57 -45.19 -10.15
CA PRO A 45 5.91 -44.88 -9.61
C PRO A 45 6.15 -43.37 -9.47
N VAL A 46 6.96 -42.99 -8.47
CA VAL A 46 7.45 -41.62 -8.29
C VAL A 46 8.24 -41.21 -9.53
N LYS A 47 7.95 -40.03 -10.07
CA LYS A 47 8.73 -39.41 -11.14
C LYS A 47 9.41 -38.16 -10.63
N SER A 48 10.57 -37.84 -11.21
CA SER A 48 11.33 -36.66 -10.83
C SER A 48 12.01 -36.01 -12.02
N ASN A 49 12.35 -34.74 -11.85
CA ASN A 49 13.19 -33.99 -12.79
C ASN A 49 14.12 -33.06 -11.99
N SER A 50 15.26 -32.70 -12.58
CA SER A 50 16.25 -31.84 -11.95
C SER A 50 16.64 -30.66 -12.83
N THR A 51 16.93 -29.52 -12.22
CA THR A 51 17.48 -28.34 -12.89
C THR A 51 18.71 -27.81 -12.17
N LEU A 52 19.61 -27.18 -12.92
CA LEU A 52 20.77 -26.47 -12.38
C LEU A 52 20.37 -25.06 -11.94
N VAL A 53 20.80 -24.66 -10.74
CA VAL A 53 20.70 -23.31 -10.21
C VAL A 53 22.11 -22.81 -9.91
N GLU A 54 22.45 -21.65 -10.46
CA GLU A 54 23.71 -20.96 -10.17
C GLU A 54 23.46 -19.79 -9.22
N ILE A 55 24.15 -19.77 -8.08
CA ILE A 55 24.07 -18.69 -7.07
C ILE A 55 25.43 -18.04 -6.95
N THR A 56 25.53 -16.78 -7.38
CA THR A 56 26.77 -15.99 -7.28
C THR A 56 26.74 -15.10 -6.05
N VAL A 57 27.81 -15.13 -5.26
CA VAL A 57 28.03 -14.22 -4.14
C VAL A 57 28.42 -12.85 -4.68
N LEU A 58 27.61 -11.84 -4.41
CA LEU A 58 27.85 -10.48 -4.91
C LEU A 58 28.67 -9.67 -3.91
N GLN A 59 29.51 -8.75 -4.42
CA GLN A 59 30.16 -7.75 -3.58
C GLN A 59 29.09 -6.86 -2.95
N PRO A 60 29.10 -6.63 -1.61
CA PRO A 60 28.10 -5.77 -0.96
C PRO A 60 28.01 -4.37 -1.56
N SER A 61 29.12 -3.82 -2.07
CA SER A 61 29.19 -2.51 -2.73
C SER A 61 28.39 -2.42 -4.04
N LEU A 62 28.03 -3.56 -4.65
CA LEU A 62 27.22 -3.62 -5.88
C LEU A 62 25.72 -3.61 -5.60
N ILE A 63 25.33 -3.67 -4.32
CA ILE A 63 23.96 -3.67 -3.86
C ILE A 63 23.62 -2.26 -3.40
N PRO A 64 22.65 -1.57 -4.04
CA PRO A 64 22.25 -0.25 -3.58
C PRO A 64 21.79 -0.27 -2.13
N LEU A 65 22.18 0.77 -1.40
CA LEU A 65 21.77 1.02 -0.03
C LEU A 65 20.80 2.20 -0.01
N PHE A 66 19.58 1.98 0.45
CA PHE A 66 18.67 3.09 0.70
C PHE A 66 19.21 4.05 1.75
N THR A 67 18.95 5.34 1.57
CA THR A 67 19.36 6.36 2.55
C THR A 67 18.60 6.24 3.88
N GLN A 68 17.44 5.58 3.87
CA GLN A 68 16.61 5.31 5.03
C GLN A 68 16.00 3.91 4.91
N GLU A 69 15.87 3.20 6.03
CA GLU A 69 15.12 1.92 6.07
C GLU A 69 13.60 2.15 5.95
N GLU A 70 13.14 3.29 6.44
CA GLU A 70 11.73 3.70 6.48
C GLU A 70 11.60 5.18 6.05
N TYR A 71 10.80 5.43 5.02
CA TYR A 71 10.45 6.78 4.54
C TYR A 71 9.04 7.11 4.98
N ILE A 72 8.86 8.23 5.69
CA ILE A 72 7.55 8.73 6.07
C ILE A 72 7.29 9.99 5.23
N PHE A 73 6.34 9.92 4.30
CA PHE A 73 5.99 11.05 3.46
C PHE A 73 4.93 11.93 4.13
N PRO A 74 4.82 13.22 3.73
CA PRO A 74 3.69 14.05 4.14
C PRO A 74 2.35 13.41 3.74
N PRO A 75 1.27 13.69 4.50
CA PRO A 75 -0.06 13.25 4.11
C PRO A 75 -0.45 13.69 2.70
N VAL A 76 -1.21 12.86 2.00
CA VAL A 76 -1.65 13.09 0.62
C VAL A 76 -3.16 13.18 0.60
N LYS A 77 -3.70 14.34 0.19
CA LYS A 77 -5.14 14.51 -0.03
C LYS A 77 -5.66 13.49 -1.04
N GLU A 78 -6.82 12.89 -0.78
CA GLU A 78 -7.34 11.83 -1.65
C GLU A 78 -7.72 12.29 -3.07
N LEU A 79 -8.13 13.57 -3.19
CA LEU A 79 -8.61 14.16 -4.44
C LEU A 79 -7.49 14.70 -5.34
N VAL A 80 -6.22 14.40 -5.04
CA VAL A 80 -5.11 14.84 -5.88
C VAL A 80 -5.17 14.20 -7.28
N PRO A 81 -4.81 14.92 -8.35
CA PRO A 81 -4.78 14.36 -9.69
C PRO A 81 -3.88 13.11 -9.81
N ILE A 82 -4.23 12.20 -10.73
CA ILE A 82 -3.35 11.09 -11.09
C ILE A 82 -2.02 11.63 -11.63
N GLY A 83 -0.92 11.11 -11.10
CA GLY A 83 0.44 11.52 -11.43
C GLY A 83 1.02 12.57 -10.50
N THR A 84 0.30 12.95 -9.46
CA THR A 84 0.80 13.84 -8.41
C THR A 84 1.99 13.17 -7.71
N PRO A 85 3.18 13.80 -7.65
CA PRO A 85 4.31 13.31 -6.87
C PRO A 85 3.99 13.33 -5.37
N VAL A 86 4.21 12.21 -4.68
CA VAL A 86 3.96 12.08 -3.24
C VAL A 86 5.23 12.15 -2.41
N GLY A 87 6.37 11.78 -3.01
CA GLY A 87 7.68 11.84 -2.38
C GLY A 87 8.73 11.09 -3.20
N THR A 88 9.96 11.08 -2.71
CA THR A 88 11.10 10.50 -3.42
C THR A 88 11.88 9.60 -2.49
N ILE A 89 12.19 8.38 -2.96
CA ILE A 89 13.13 7.47 -2.30
C ILE A 89 14.50 7.60 -2.95
N LEU A 90 15.55 7.38 -2.16
CA LEU A 90 16.93 7.54 -2.63
C LEU A 90 17.78 6.37 -2.16
N ALA A 91 18.49 5.73 -3.07
CA ALA A 91 19.53 4.77 -2.76
C ALA A 91 20.87 5.23 -3.34
N ALA A 92 21.95 4.84 -2.69
CA ALA A 92 23.31 5.01 -3.15
C ALA A 92 23.92 3.65 -3.50
N ALA A 93 24.73 3.61 -4.55
CA ALA A 93 25.49 2.43 -4.95
C ALA A 93 26.96 2.83 -5.17
N ALA A 94 27.83 1.86 -5.40
CA ALA A 94 29.20 2.15 -5.79
C ALA A 94 29.26 3.04 -7.05
N THR A 95 30.35 3.81 -7.17
CA THR A 95 30.57 4.77 -8.26
C THR A 95 30.33 4.13 -9.63
N ASN A 96 29.62 4.84 -10.51
CA ASN A 96 29.24 4.43 -11.88
C ASN A 96 28.14 3.35 -12.00
N GLN A 97 27.42 3.02 -10.93
CA GLN A 97 26.25 2.15 -11.05
C GLN A 97 24.95 2.96 -11.25
N THR A 98 24.19 2.61 -12.29
CA THR A 98 22.80 3.08 -12.43
C THR A 98 21.89 2.26 -11.53
N ILE A 99 21.04 2.93 -10.77
CA ILE A 99 20.06 2.34 -9.85
C ILE A 99 18.68 2.34 -10.51
N TYR A 100 17.95 1.25 -10.30
CA TYR A 100 16.56 1.08 -10.71
C TYR A 100 15.66 0.86 -9.50
N TYR A 101 14.63 1.69 -9.38
CA TYR A 101 13.66 1.61 -8.30
C TYR A 101 12.40 0.84 -8.73
N SER A 102 11.84 0.07 -7.81
CA SER A 102 10.58 -0.65 -8.00
C SER A 102 9.77 -0.71 -6.70
N ILE A 103 8.45 -0.90 -6.83
CA ILE A 103 7.56 -1.22 -5.72
C ILE A 103 7.32 -2.73 -5.77
N VAL A 104 7.64 -3.43 -4.69
CA VAL A 104 7.62 -4.90 -4.60
C VAL A 104 6.54 -5.44 -3.65
N GLY A 105 5.79 -4.57 -2.97
CA GLY A 105 4.62 -4.95 -2.17
C GLY A 105 3.90 -3.76 -1.53
N GLY A 106 2.71 -4.00 -0.97
CA GLY A 106 1.88 -2.96 -0.33
C GLY A 106 1.17 -2.03 -1.33
N ASN A 107 1.13 -2.41 -2.60
CA ASN A 107 0.54 -1.66 -3.70
C ASN A 107 -0.29 -2.57 -4.61
N GLU A 108 -1.01 -3.52 -4.03
CA GLU A 108 -1.73 -4.59 -4.72
C GLU A 108 -2.81 -4.03 -5.67
N LEU A 109 -3.40 -2.89 -5.31
CA LEU A 109 -4.39 -2.17 -6.14
C LEU A 109 -3.75 -1.25 -7.20
N GLY A 110 -2.43 -1.05 -7.15
CA GLY A 110 -1.69 -0.20 -8.09
C GLY A 110 -2.04 1.29 -7.97
N HIS A 111 -2.29 1.77 -6.75
CA HIS A 111 -2.59 3.18 -6.47
C HIS A 111 -1.38 4.09 -6.64
N PHE A 112 -0.17 3.54 -6.52
CA PHE A 112 1.08 4.28 -6.68
C PHE A 112 1.94 3.69 -7.79
N ARG A 113 2.82 4.53 -8.35
CA ARG A 113 3.92 4.11 -9.23
C ARG A 113 5.20 4.81 -8.81
N VAL A 114 6.34 4.16 -9.05
CA VAL A 114 7.67 4.77 -8.86
C VAL A 114 8.33 4.99 -10.21
N ASN A 115 8.93 6.16 -10.40
CA ASN A 115 9.83 6.38 -11.52
C ASN A 115 11.11 5.56 -11.28
N ASN A 116 11.37 4.62 -12.17
CA ASN A 116 12.46 3.66 -12.00
C ASN A 116 13.86 4.29 -12.01
N ARG A 117 14.05 5.51 -12.51
CA ARG A 117 15.36 6.19 -12.50
C ARG A 117 15.51 7.23 -11.41
N THR A 118 14.44 7.97 -11.11
CA THR A 118 14.50 9.10 -10.18
C THR A 118 14.07 8.75 -8.76
N GLY A 119 13.40 7.62 -8.56
CA GLY A 119 12.84 7.24 -7.25
C GLY A 119 11.62 8.05 -6.84
N VAL A 120 11.08 8.91 -7.72
CA VAL A 120 9.86 9.68 -7.44
C VAL A 120 8.66 8.74 -7.43
N ILE A 121 7.96 8.67 -6.31
CA ILE A 121 6.68 7.96 -6.19
C ILE A 121 5.57 8.97 -6.51
N SER A 122 4.58 8.53 -7.27
CA SER A 122 3.42 9.34 -7.68
C SER A 122 2.13 8.52 -7.69
N THR A 123 0.99 9.19 -7.60
CA THR A 123 -0.32 8.55 -7.72
C THR A 123 -0.50 7.97 -9.13
N ALA A 124 -0.97 6.74 -9.21
CA ALA A 124 -1.25 6.02 -10.45
C ALA A 124 -2.74 5.80 -10.70
N LYS A 125 -3.56 5.86 -9.63
CA LYS A 125 -5.01 5.85 -9.67
C LYS A 125 -5.56 6.89 -8.69
N ARG A 126 -6.87 7.09 -8.71
CA ARG A 126 -7.56 7.89 -7.69
C ARG A 126 -7.41 7.21 -6.33
N LEU A 127 -7.25 8.04 -5.31
CA LEU A 127 -7.23 7.64 -3.91
C LEU A 127 -8.63 7.89 -3.33
N ASP A 128 -8.93 7.21 -2.23
CA ASP A 128 -10.25 7.19 -1.59
C ASP A 128 -9.98 6.90 -0.10
N TYR A 129 -10.15 7.92 0.73
CA TYR A 129 -9.88 7.91 2.17
C TYR A 129 -10.88 6.99 2.88
N GLU A 130 -12.16 7.02 2.48
CA GLU A 130 -13.24 6.20 3.04
C GLU A 130 -12.99 4.70 2.85
N ASN A 131 -12.14 4.32 1.89
CA ASN A 131 -11.76 2.94 1.62
C ASN A 131 -10.40 2.56 2.23
N ILE A 132 -9.35 3.36 1.98
CA ILE A 132 -7.99 3.07 2.45
C ILE A 132 -7.30 4.35 2.91
N THR A 133 -7.16 4.52 4.22
CA THR A 133 -6.57 5.72 4.84
C THR A 133 -5.04 5.74 4.83
N SER A 134 -4.36 4.61 4.63
CA SER A 134 -2.89 4.56 4.63
C SER A 134 -2.29 3.37 3.87
N TYR A 135 -1.03 3.53 3.47
CA TYR A 135 -0.26 2.55 2.73
C TYR A 135 1.12 2.35 3.35
N VAL A 136 1.59 1.10 3.31
CA VAL A 136 2.98 0.73 3.62
C VAL A 136 3.56 0.03 2.40
N LEU A 137 4.22 0.81 1.54
CA LEU A 137 4.85 0.27 0.34
C LEU A 137 6.18 -0.38 0.72
N ARG A 138 6.48 -1.53 0.11
CA ARG A 138 7.83 -2.10 0.11
C ARG A 138 8.49 -1.74 -1.22
N VAL A 139 9.61 -1.05 -1.15
CA VAL A 139 10.37 -0.61 -2.32
C VAL A 139 11.71 -1.32 -2.40
N GLN A 140 12.21 -1.50 -3.62
CA GLN A 140 13.50 -2.13 -3.89
C GLN A 140 14.34 -1.26 -4.84
N ALA A 141 15.65 -1.21 -4.62
CA ALA A 141 16.61 -0.51 -5.45
C ALA A 141 17.69 -1.47 -5.97
N ASP A 142 17.71 -1.76 -7.26
CA ASP A 142 18.67 -2.69 -7.86
C ASP A 142 19.65 -1.98 -8.78
N SER A 143 20.90 -2.45 -8.83
CA SER A 143 21.86 -1.96 -9.81
C SER A 143 21.54 -2.54 -11.20
N MET A 144 21.97 -1.84 -12.26
CA MET A 144 21.79 -2.30 -13.65
C MET A 144 22.24 -3.77 -13.85
N LEU A 145 23.34 -4.18 -13.23
CA LEU A 145 23.86 -5.55 -13.32
C LEU A 145 22.84 -6.57 -12.82
N VAL A 146 22.22 -6.31 -11.66
CA VAL A 146 21.21 -7.17 -11.05
C VAL A 146 19.98 -7.27 -11.96
N VAL A 147 19.52 -6.12 -12.47
CA VAL A 147 18.35 -6.04 -13.38
C VAL A 147 18.61 -6.80 -14.68
N MET A 148 19.75 -6.56 -15.35
CA MET A 148 20.07 -7.18 -16.64
C MET A 148 20.34 -8.69 -16.55
N SER A 149 20.83 -9.15 -15.40
CA SER A 149 21.12 -10.57 -15.18
C SER A 149 19.90 -11.36 -14.68
N ASN A 150 18.75 -10.71 -14.55
CA ASN A 150 17.53 -11.25 -13.91
C ASN A 150 17.83 -11.87 -12.53
N LEU A 151 18.85 -11.36 -11.83
CA LEU A 151 19.19 -11.82 -10.51
C LEU A 151 18.20 -11.24 -9.51
N ARG A 152 17.71 -12.08 -8.59
CA ARG A 152 16.98 -11.60 -7.41
C ARG A 152 17.95 -11.56 -6.25
N VAL A 153 18.21 -10.36 -5.76
CA VAL A 153 19.12 -10.15 -4.63
C VAL A 153 18.31 -9.58 -3.46
N PRO A 154 17.61 -10.43 -2.70
CA PRO A 154 16.95 -9.95 -1.47
C PRO A 154 18.03 -9.62 -0.45
N SER A 155 18.32 -8.33 -0.28
CA SER A 155 19.17 -7.80 0.80
C SER A 155 18.35 -6.87 1.67
N LYS A 156 18.67 -6.78 2.96
CA LYS A 156 18.07 -5.74 3.81
C LYS A 156 18.42 -4.34 3.32
N THR A 157 19.57 -4.17 2.67
CA THR A 157 20.09 -2.87 2.25
C THR A 157 19.40 -2.31 1.01
N ASN A 158 18.94 -3.18 0.10
CA ASN A 158 18.27 -2.77 -1.14
C ASN A 158 16.75 -2.75 -1.03
N THR A 159 16.20 -2.89 0.18
CA THR A 159 14.76 -2.79 0.44
C THR A 159 14.48 -1.73 1.50
N ALA A 160 13.41 -0.97 1.34
CA ALA A 160 12.93 -0.02 2.33
C ALA A 160 11.39 -0.02 2.39
N LYS A 161 10.83 0.55 3.45
CA LYS A 161 9.39 0.82 3.55
C LYS A 161 9.07 2.28 3.28
N VAL A 162 7.93 2.55 2.67
CA VAL A 162 7.39 3.91 2.50
C VAL A 162 6.00 3.97 3.13
N PHE A 163 5.84 4.86 4.09
CA PHE A 163 4.58 5.12 4.79
C PHE A 163 3.91 6.33 4.15
N ILE A 164 2.68 6.14 3.69
CA ILE A 164 1.85 7.18 3.08
C ILE A 164 0.54 7.21 3.86
N GLN A 165 0.18 8.36 4.40
CA GLN A 165 -1.11 8.63 5.02
C GLN A 165 -1.95 9.45 4.05
N LEU A 166 -3.25 9.17 3.98
CA LEU A 166 -4.18 10.01 3.25
C LEU A 166 -4.75 11.09 4.17
N GLU A 167 -5.03 12.26 3.57
CA GLU A 167 -5.81 13.32 4.18
C GLU A 167 -7.21 13.28 3.56
N ASP A 168 -8.20 13.18 4.45
CA ASP A 168 -9.64 13.22 4.16
C ASP A 168 -10.02 14.58 3.53
N GLU A 169 -10.90 14.55 2.54
CA GLU A 169 -11.48 15.72 1.88
C GLU A 169 -13.01 15.65 1.95
N ASN A 170 -13.66 16.82 1.91
CA ASN A 170 -15.13 16.86 1.91
C ASN A 170 -15.67 16.48 0.51
N ASP A 171 -15.80 15.19 0.26
CA ASP A 171 -16.17 14.63 -1.04
C ASP A 171 -17.44 13.79 -1.01
N ASN A 172 -17.93 13.44 0.18
CA ASN A 172 -19.24 12.82 0.38
C ASN A 172 -20.25 13.85 0.90
N PRO A 173 -21.49 13.88 0.37
CA PRO A 173 -22.53 14.74 0.91
C PRO A 173 -23.30 14.06 2.05
N PRO A 174 -23.91 14.83 2.98
CA PRO A 174 -24.81 14.28 3.98
C PRO A 174 -26.04 13.61 3.34
N VAL A 175 -26.35 12.38 3.76
CA VAL A 175 -27.48 11.60 3.26
C VAL A 175 -28.46 11.28 4.38
N PHE A 176 -29.75 11.54 4.14
CA PHE A 176 -30.81 11.00 4.98
C PHE A 176 -31.10 9.55 4.59
N PRO A 177 -31.12 8.59 5.53
CA PRO A 177 -31.39 7.18 5.24
C PRO A 177 -32.84 6.92 4.81
N ARG A 178 -33.74 7.89 5.02
CA ARG A 178 -35.14 7.82 4.61
C ARG A 178 -35.51 9.05 3.79
N PRO A 179 -36.26 8.89 2.69
CA PRO A 179 -36.73 10.02 1.89
C PRO A 179 -37.92 10.75 2.54
N LEU A 180 -38.58 10.12 3.52
CA LEU A 180 -39.75 10.66 4.21
C LEU A 180 -39.71 10.31 5.69
N TYR A 181 -39.92 11.32 6.53
CA TYR A 181 -40.15 11.18 7.97
C TYR A 181 -41.56 11.69 8.25
N ILE A 182 -42.37 10.87 8.93
CA ILE A 182 -43.76 11.19 9.25
C ILE A 182 -43.85 11.33 10.77
N GLY A 183 -44.29 12.50 11.23
CA GLY A 183 -44.63 12.78 12.62
C GLY A 183 -46.07 13.27 12.73
N GLY A 184 -46.62 13.25 13.94
CA GLY A 184 -47.96 13.75 14.23
C GLY A 184 -47.98 14.43 15.59
N VAL A 185 -48.85 15.43 15.72
CA VAL A 185 -49.10 16.18 16.96
C VAL A 185 -50.61 16.29 17.16
N THR A 186 -51.07 16.43 18.40
CA THR A 186 -52.46 16.75 18.72
C THR A 186 -52.65 18.26 18.82
N GLU A 187 -53.88 18.75 18.70
CA GLU A 187 -54.21 20.19 18.75
C GLU A 187 -53.84 20.87 20.07
N ASP A 188 -53.74 20.10 21.15
CA ASP A 188 -53.37 20.56 22.50
C ASP A 188 -51.86 20.40 22.80
N THR A 189 -51.04 20.10 21.78
CA THR A 189 -49.59 19.94 21.92
C THR A 189 -48.94 21.23 22.42
N LYS A 190 -48.13 21.12 23.47
CA LYS A 190 -47.45 22.27 24.07
C LYS A 190 -46.22 22.69 23.26
N ILE A 191 -45.85 23.97 23.36
CA ILE A 191 -44.60 24.51 22.81
C ILE A 191 -43.41 23.71 23.37
N PHE A 192 -42.39 23.49 22.53
CA PHE A 192 -41.19 22.69 22.82
C PHE A 192 -41.42 21.18 22.99
N THR A 193 -42.56 20.66 22.51
CA THR A 193 -42.76 19.21 22.42
C THR A 193 -41.89 18.64 21.29
N SER A 194 -41.08 17.63 21.60
CA SER A 194 -40.32 16.89 20.60
C SER A 194 -41.26 16.04 19.73
N VAL A 195 -41.24 16.28 18.41
CA VAL A 195 -42.13 15.59 17.45
C VAL A 195 -41.43 14.40 16.80
N LEU A 196 -40.27 14.65 16.20
CA LEU A 196 -39.44 13.64 15.54
C LEU A 196 -37.97 14.06 15.55
N LYS A 197 -37.08 13.11 15.30
CA LYS A 197 -35.66 13.35 15.08
C LYS A 197 -35.26 12.81 13.71
N THR A 198 -34.74 13.68 12.85
CA THR A 198 -34.06 13.28 11.62
C THR A 198 -32.57 13.16 11.87
N VAL A 199 -31.90 12.22 11.20
CA VAL A 199 -30.46 12.05 11.29
C VAL A 199 -29.94 11.83 9.87
N ALA A 200 -29.07 12.73 9.41
CA ALA A 200 -28.26 12.51 8.23
C ALA A 200 -26.92 11.86 8.61
N THR A 201 -26.33 11.15 7.66
CA THR A 201 -25.00 10.54 7.79
C THR A 201 -24.13 10.99 6.63
N ASP A 202 -22.88 11.31 6.92
CA ASP A 202 -21.84 11.60 5.93
C ASP A 202 -20.68 10.64 6.16
N ARG A 203 -20.04 10.20 5.06
CA ARG A 203 -18.96 9.20 5.11
C ARG A 203 -17.61 9.81 5.42
N ASP A 204 -17.44 11.11 5.22
CA ASP A 204 -16.24 11.84 5.58
C ASP A 204 -16.05 11.85 7.11
N THR A 205 -14.94 12.40 7.59
CA THR A 205 -14.62 12.43 9.03
C THR A 205 -14.59 13.84 9.62
N GLY A 206 -14.61 13.90 10.97
CA GLY A 206 -14.47 15.14 11.72
C GLY A 206 -15.51 16.19 11.33
N ASN A 207 -15.04 17.40 10.98
CA ASN A 207 -15.91 18.52 10.63
C ASN A 207 -16.60 18.34 9.28
N PHE A 208 -16.09 17.52 8.37
CA PHE A 208 -16.74 17.28 7.08
C PHE A 208 -18.02 16.44 7.21
N SER A 209 -18.13 15.66 8.30
CA SER A 209 -19.33 14.92 8.68
C SER A 209 -20.14 15.58 9.81
N ALA A 210 -19.80 16.82 10.19
CA ALA A 210 -20.54 17.56 11.21
C ALA A 210 -21.85 18.16 10.65
N MET A 211 -22.98 17.81 11.27
CA MET A 211 -24.31 18.13 10.75
C MET A 211 -24.89 19.42 11.33
N ALA A 212 -25.46 20.25 10.46
CA ALA A 212 -26.35 21.35 10.83
C ALA A 212 -27.68 21.22 10.08
N TYR A 213 -28.79 21.53 10.75
CA TYR A 213 -30.14 21.34 10.22
C TYR A 213 -30.89 22.67 10.15
N ARG A 214 -31.72 22.84 9.13
CA ARG A 214 -32.65 23.98 8.99
C ARG A 214 -33.96 23.53 8.35
N LEU A 215 -35.03 24.26 8.64
CA LEU A 215 -36.33 24.05 8.02
C LEU A 215 -36.52 25.00 6.85
N ILE A 216 -37.26 24.53 5.84
CA ILE A 216 -37.82 25.36 4.78
C ILE A 216 -39.32 25.11 4.85
N ILE A 217 -40.05 26.10 5.36
CA ILE A 217 -41.51 26.04 5.53
C ILE A 217 -42.15 26.80 4.36
N PRO A 218 -43.05 26.18 3.58
CA PRO A 218 -43.85 26.92 2.59
C PRO A 218 -44.68 28.03 3.26
N PRO A 219 -45.00 29.13 2.55
CA PRO A 219 -45.79 30.22 3.13
C PRO A 219 -47.11 29.71 3.71
N THR A 220 -47.36 30.01 4.98
CA THR A 220 -48.66 29.74 5.62
C THR A 220 -49.60 30.92 5.41
N THR A 221 -50.91 30.67 5.40
CA THR A 221 -51.96 31.68 5.21
C THR A 221 -52.06 32.70 6.36
N ASP A 222 -51.42 32.43 7.50
CA ASP A 222 -51.44 33.25 8.72
C ASP A 222 -50.13 34.02 9.00
N GLY A 223 -49.08 33.80 8.20
CA GLY A 223 -47.79 34.49 8.32
C GLY A 223 -46.95 34.13 9.55
N GLN A 224 -47.21 33.00 10.22
CA GLN A 224 -46.42 32.54 11.37
C GLN A 224 -45.41 31.44 10.98
N ASP A 225 -44.17 31.56 11.48
CA ASP A 225 -43.15 30.51 11.40
C ASP A 225 -43.45 29.41 12.44
N ASN A 226 -44.12 28.35 12.01
CA ASN A 226 -44.73 27.36 12.92
C ASN A 226 -43.79 26.22 13.38
N PHE A 227 -42.54 26.16 12.89
CA PHE A 227 -41.58 25.13 13.28
C PHE A 227 -40.15 25.68 13.35
N LEU A 228 -39.39 25.25 14.37
CA LEU A 228 -37.98 25.59 14.56
C LEU A 228 -37.16 24.30 14.76
N PHE A 229 -35.88 24.33 14.35
CA PHE A 229 -34.89 23.33 14.73
C PHE A 229 -34.06 23.91 15.88
N GLU A 230 -34.02 23.24 17.04
CA GLU A 230 -33.07 23.62 18.10
C GLU A 230 -31.67 23.10 17.74
N MET A 231 -30.65 23.94 17.96
CA MET A 231 -29.22 23.64 17.75
C MET A 231 -28.64 22.89 18.94
#